data_AF-A0A4P5P643-F1
#
_entry.id   AF-A0A4P5P643-F1
#
_cell.length_a   1.000
_cell.length_b   1.000
_cell.length_c   1.000
_cell.angle_alpha   90.00
_cell.angle_beta   90.00
_cell.angle_gamma   90.00
#
_symmetry.space_group_name_H-M   'P 1'
#
loop_
_entity.id
_entity.type
_entity.pdbx_description
1 polymer ?
#
loop_
_entity_poly.entity_id
_entity_poly.type
_entity_poly.pdbx_seq_one_letter_code
_entity_poly.pdbx_strand_id
1 'polypeptide(L)'
;MKREKSPYEMAREFHHVFEPQPPEKPSAFSTERAGFRAGFKIEEIVEFVYGAVEGNPQKFEAMIEQLHQNIDQAKEKVLAKQSEVEDPLIAEVDALTDLLYFTYGSFALIGVDPQPIFEVVHRANMGKLFPDGKPRYHPETHKVQKPDNWAADFAPEPLIKRELERQKAK
;
A
#
# COMPACT_ATOMS: atom_id res chain seq x y z
N MET A 1 4.18 -29.43 5.53
CA MET A 1 4.59 -28.09 5.05
C MET A 1 3.66 -27.06 5.66
N LYS A 2 4.18 -25.98 6.28
CA LYS A 2 3.32 -24.85 6.68
C LYS A 2 2.84 -24.16 5.39
N ARG A 3 1.55 -23.83 5.31
CA ARG A 3 0.99 -23.01 4.23
C ARG A 3 1.70 -21.65 4.23
N GLU A 4 2.08 -21.17 3.06
CA GLU A 4 2.54 -19.78 2.92
C GLU A 4 1.40 -18.83 3.32
N LYS A 5 1.76 -17.73 3.99
CA LYS A 5 0.78 -16.71 4.41
C LYS A 5 0.31 -15.97 3.17
N SER A 6 -0.98 -15.69 3.09
CA SER A 6 -1.48 -14.77 2.07
C SER A 6 -1.04 -13.33 2.37
N PRO A 7 -1.03 -12.42 1.38
CA PRO A 7 -0.78 -11.00 1.61
C PRO A 7 -1.69 -10.38 2.67
N TYR A 8 -2.95 -10.82 2.74
CA TYR A 8 -3.87 -10.41 3.80
C TYR A 8 -3.45 -10.91 5.19
N GLU A 9 -3.02 -12.17 5.32
CA GLU A 9 -2.55 -12.72 6.61
C GLU A 9 -1.29 -12.01 7.10
N MET A 10 -0.39 -11.65 6.19
CA MET A 10 0.81 -10.85 6.48
C MET A 10 0.45 -9.43 6.95
N ALA A 11 -0.43 -8.72 6.23
CA ALA A 11 -0.90 -7.39 6.63
C ALA A 11 -1.64 -7.44 7.98
N ARG A 12 -2.44 -8.48 8.24
CA ARG A 12 -3.13 -8.67 9.52
C ARG A 12 -2.14 -8.92 10.66
N GLU A 13 -1.10 -9.71 10.44
CA GLU A 13 -0.03 -9.91 11.42
C GLU A 13 0.70 -8.60 11.74
N PHE A 14 1.02 -7.79 10.72
CA PHE A 14 1.57 -6.45 10.93
C PHE A 14 0.65 -5.60 11.81
N HIS A 15 -0.64 -5.50 11.48
CA HIS A 15 -1.57 -4.71 12.28
C HIS A 15 -1.81 -5.29 13.69
N HIS A 16 -1.65 -6.60 13.91
CA HIS A 16 -1.71 -7.15 15.27
C HIS A 16 -0.58 -6.62 16.18
N VAL A 17 0.57 -6.26 15.59
CA VAL A 17 1.74 -5.73 16.31
C VAL A 17 1.75 -4.20 16.34
N PHE A 18 1.34 -3.56 15.26
CA PHE A 18 1.53 -2.13 15.02
C PHE A 18 0.23 -1.31 15.04
N GLU A 19 -0.95 -1.91 15.18
CA GLU A 19 -2.18 -1.15 15.39
C GLU A 19 -2.47 -1.08 16.89
N PRO A 20 -2.60 0.11 17.50
CA PRO A 20 -2.94 0.22 18.92
C PRO A 20 -4.27 -0.44 19.28
N GLN A 21 -5.24 -0.41 18.35
CA GLN A 21 -6.58 -0.98 18.53
C GLN A 21 -7.05 -1.67 17.23
N PRO A 22 -6.56 -2.90 16.96
CA PRO A 22 -6.98 -3.63 15.77
C PRO A 22 -8.47 -4.01 15.87
N PRO A 23 -9.24 -3.96 14.77
CA PRO A 23 -10.65 -4.31 14.81
C PRO A 23 -10.83 -5.82 15.06
N GLU A 24 -11.73 -6.17 15.97
CA GLU A 24 -12.09 -7.58 16.26
C GLU A 24 -13.14 -8.14 15.30
N LYS A 25 -13.94 -7.26 14.69
CA LYS A 25 -15.03 -7.58 13.75
C LYS A 25 -14.95 -6.66 12.53
N PRO A 26 -15.54 -7.05 11.39
CA PRO A 26 -15.65 -6.15 10.24
C PRO A 26 -16.39 -4.87 10.64
N SER A 27 -15.79 -3.73 10.31
CA SER A 27 -16.33 -2.40 10.56
C SER A 27 -15.81 -1.44 9.50
N ALA A 28 -16.66 -0.53 9.04
CA ALA A 28 -16.22 0.56 8.17
C ALA A 28 -15.19 1.45 8.87
N PHE A 29 -14.35 2.12 8.10
CA PHE A 29 -13.47 3.14 8.64
C PHE A 29 -14.26 4.39 9.06
N SER A 30 -13.71 5.14 10.03
CA SER A 30 -14.10 6.53 10.20
C SER A 30 -13.59 7.36 9.02
N THR A 31 -14.23 8.49 8.73
CA THR A 31 -13.82 9.40 7.65
C THR A 31 -12.33 9.77 7.72
N GLU A 32 -11.84 10.07 8.93
CA GLU A 32 -10.43 10.40 9.17
C GLU A 32 -9.51 9.23 8.83
N ARG A 33 -9.82 8.02 9.32
CA ARG A 33 -9.00 6.83 9.06
C ARG A 33 -9.05 6.45 7.58
N ALA A 34 -10.20 6.56 6.93
CA ALA A 34 -10.33 6.37 5.49
C ALA A 34 -9.41 7.35 4.72
N GLY A 35 -9.38 8.62 5.14
CA GLY A 35 -8.49 9.65 4.60
C GLY A 35 -7.01 9.29 4.73
N PHE A 36 -6.53 8.88 5.92
CA PHE A 36 -5.15 8.44 6.10
C PHE A 36 -4.79 7.22 5.25
N ARG A 37 -5.68 6.22 5.19
CA ARG A 37 -5.48 5.01 4.38
C ARG A 37 -5.46 5.31 2.88
N ALA A 38 -6.25 6.28 2.41
CA ALA A 38 -6.18 6.77 1.05
C ALA A 38 -4.87 7.53 0.77
N GLY A 39 -4.43 8.38 1.71
CA GLY A 39 -3.16 9.11 1.62
C GLY A 39 -1.95 8.21 1.42
N PHE A 40 -1.85 7.11 2.16
CA PHE A 40 -0.77 6.13 1.96
C PHE A 40 -0.75 5.56 0.54
N LYS A 41 -1.92 5.33 -0.08
CA LYS A 41 -1.98 4.82 -1.46
C LYS A 41 -1.59 5.90 -2.47
N ILE A 42 -1.92 7.16 -2.20
CA ILE A 42 -1.51 8.29 -3.04
C ILE A 42 0.03 8.39 -3.06
N GLU A 43 0.70 8.26 -1.91
CA GLU A 43 2.17 8.21 -1.85
C GLU A 43 2.74 7.14 -2.79
N GLU A 44 2.23 5.90 -2.71
CA GLU A 44 2.70 4.80 -3.56
C GLU A 44 2.38 5.00 -5.05
N ILE A 45 1.23 5.61 -5.39
CA ILE A 45 0.89 5.98 -6.77
C ILE A 45 1.89 7.01 -7.32
N VAL A 46 2.24 8.02 -6.51
CA VAL A 46 3.21 9.05 -6.88
C VAL A 46 4.61 8.44 -7.08
N GLU A 47 5.03 7.54 -6.20
CA GLU A 47 6.31 6.81 -6.35
C GLU A 47 6.32 5.91 -7.59
N PHE A 48 5.23 5.18 -7.85
CA PHE A 48 5.07 4.36 -9.07
C PHE A 48 5.21 5.21 -10.33
N VAL A 49 4.55 6.37 -10.37
CA VAL A 49 4.60 7.32 -11.49
C VAL A 49 6.02 7.85 -11.68
N TYR A 50 6.70 8.23 -10.60
CA TYR A 50 8.09 8.68 -10.65
C TYR A 50 9.02 7.61 -11.22
N GLY A 51 8.83 6.34 -10.81
CA GLY A 51 9.55 5.20 -11.38
C GLY A 51 9.23 4.96 -12.85
N ALA A 52 7.96 5.05 -13.25
CA ALA A 52 7.50 4.83 -14.62
C ALA A 52 8.06 5.87 -15.62
N VAL A 53 8.36 7.08 -15.16
CA VAL A 53 8.99 8.13 -16.00
C VAL A 53 10.51 8.18 -15.85
N GLU A 54 11.12 7.15 -15.25
CA GLU A 54 12.57 7.03 -15.05
C GLU A 54 13.16 8.22 -14.26
N GLY A 55 12.36 8.77 -13.33
CA GLY A 55 12.75 9.93 -12.53
C GLY A 55 12.85 11.26 -13.30
N ASN A 56 12.40 11.31 -14.55
CA ASN A 56 12.44 12.53 -15.37
C ASN A 56 11.49 13.62 -14.79
N PRO A 57 12.01 14.78 -14.33
CA PRO A 57 11.17 15.77 -13.64
C PRO A 57 10.05 16.37 -14.49
N GLN A 58 10.29 16.64 -15.78
CA GLN A 58 9.30 17.25 -16.65
C GLN A 58 8.16 16.29 -16.99
N LYS A 59 8.48 15.02 -17.29
CA LYS A 59 7.48 13.98 -17.51
C LYS A 59 6.71 13.68 -16.23
N PHE A 60 7.39 13.68 -15.09
CA PHE A 60 6.78 13.48 -13.78
C PHE A 60 5.72 14.54 -13.51
N GLU A 61 6.07 15.83 -13.64
CA GLU A 61 5.13 16.95 -13.44
C GLU A 61 3.89 16.80 -14.33
N ALA A 62 4.07 16.52 -15.62
CA ALA A 62 2.96 16.32 -16.55
C ALA A 62 2.06 15.12 -16.17
N MET A 63 2.65 14.04 -15.65
CA MET A 63 1.87 12.90 -15.16
C MET A 63 1.12 13.20 -13.85
N ILE A 64 1.71 14.01 -12.96
CA ILE A 64 1.04 14.46 -11.73
C ILE A 64 -0.15 15.38 -12.07
N GLU A 65 0.01 16.32 -12.99
CA GLU A 65 -1.09 17.14 -13.49
C GLU A 65 -2.22 16.28 -14.06
N GLN A 66 -1.88 15.25 -14.84
CA GLN A 66 -2.88 14.30 -15.36
C GLN A 66 -3.59 13.52 -14.25
N LEU A 67 -2.88 13.13 -13.18
CA LEU A 67 -3.49 12.46 -12.03
C LEU A 67 -4.47 13.37 -11.28
N HIS A 68 -4.16 14.66 -11.13
CA HIS A 68 -5.10 15.63 -10.57
C HIS A 68 -6.39 15.69 -11.40
N GLN A 69 -6.27 15.76 -12.73
CA GLN A 69 -7.43 15.74 -13.62
C GLN A 69 -8.22 14.43 -13.49
N ASN A 70 -7.53 13.29 -13.36
CA ASN A 70 -8.18 11.99 -13.19
C ASN A 70 -8.96 11.91 -11.86
N ILE A 71 -8.43 12.50 -10.78
CA ILE A 71 -9.11 12.60 -9.49
C ILE A 71 -10.38 13.45 -9.63
N ASP A 72 -10.29 14.61 -10.30
CA ASP A 72 -11.44 15.47 -10.51
C ASP A 72 -12.54 14.79 -11.34
N GLN A 73 -12.16 14.10 -12.42
CA GLN A 73 -13.10 13.32 -13.21
C GLN A 73 -13.73 12.16 -12.42
N ALA A 74 -12.94 11.47 -11.58
CA ALA A 74 -13.46 10.39 -10.74
C ALA A 74 -14.48 10.94 -9.71
N LYS A 75 -14.18 12.09 -9.10
CA LYS A 75 -15.08 12.80 -8.18
C LYS A 75 -16.39 13.16 -8.89
N GLU A 76 -16.33 13.75 -10.08
CA GLU A 76 -17.52 14.10 -10.87
C GLU A 76 -18.38 12.87 -11.18
N LYS A 77 -17.77 11.75 -11.57
CA LYS A 77 -18.48 10.49 -11.83
C LYS A 77 -19.19 9.96 -10.58
N VAL A 78 -18.53 10.00 -9.42
CA VAL A 78 -19.13 9.56 -8.15
C VAL A 78 -20.32 10.45 -7.78
N LEU A 79 -20.18 11.78 -7.92
CA LEU A 79 -21.27 12.72 -7.64
C LEU A 79 -22.46 12.56 -8.61
N ALA A 80 -22.18 12.30 -9.90
CA ALA A 80 -23.21 12.13 -10.91
C ALA A 80 -24.06 10.86 -10.71
N LYS A 81 -23.52 9.82 -10.08
CA LYS A 81 -24.26 8.59 -9.79
C LYS A 81 -25.39 8.78 -8.77
N GLN A 82 -25.35 9.84 -7.97
CA GLN A 82 -26.32 10.16 -6.91
C GLN A 82 -26.74 8.95 -6.04
N SER A 83 -25.85 7.96 -5.90
CA SER A 83 -26.16 6.72 -5.20
C SER A 83 -26.09 6.94 -3.70
N GLU A 84 -27.13 6.57 -2.98
CA GLU A 84 -27.08 6.54 -1.52
C GLU A 84 -26.15 5.41 -1.06
N VAL A 85 -25.31 5.70 -0.07
CA VAL A 85 -24.47 4.69 0.59
C VAL A 85 -25.24 4.16 1.79
N GLU A 86 -25.96 3.05 1.59
CA GLU A 86 -26.75 2.41 2.66
C GLU A 86 -25.83 1.76 3.73
N ASP A 87 -24.76 1.09 3.29
CA ASP A 87 -23.75 0.49 4.17
C ASP A 87 -22.34 0.93 3.74
N PRO A 88 -21.66 1.78 4.52
CA PRO A 88 -20.30 2.22 4.23
C PRO A 88 -19.29 1.07 4.14
N LEU A 89 -19.47 -0.02 4.90
CA LEU A 89 -18.54 -1.14 4.88
C LEU A 89 -18.61 -1.88 3.54
N ILE A 90 -19.80 -2.04 2.96
CA ILE A 90 -19.96 -2.65 1.63
C ILE A 90 -19.24 -1.81 0.58
N ALA A 91 -19.47 -0.48 0.59
CA ALA A 91 -18.84 0.43 -0.36
C ALA A 91 -17.31 0.47 -0.23
N GLU A 92 -16.79 0.46 1.01
CA GLU A 92 -15.36 0.41 1.27
C GLU A 92 -14.73 -0.90 0.80
N VAL A 93 -15.36 -2.04 1.07
CA VAL A 93 -14.85 -3.36 0.67
C VAL A 93 -14.85 -3.52 -0.85
N ASP A 94 -15.89 -3.04 -1.54
CA ASP A 94 -15.97 -3.03 -3.00
C ASP A 94 -14.79 -2.25 -3.60
N ALA A 95 -14.62 -0.99 -3.20
CA ALA A 95 -13.53 -0.13 -3.67
C ALA A 95 -12.13 -0.68 -3.32
N LEU A 96 -11.95 -1.26 -2.12
CA LEU A 96 -10.69 -1.89 -1.74
C LEU A 96 -10.38 -3.12 -2.58
N THR A 97 -11.39 -3.90 -2.95
CA THR A 97 -11.25 -5.09 -3.77
C THR A 97 -10.89 -4.71 -5.21
N ASP A 98 -11.53 -3.69 -5.78
CA ASP A 98 -11.16 -3.15 -7.09
C ASP A 98 -9.71 -2.66 -7.12
N LEU A 99 -9.25 -1.96 -6.08
CA LEU A 99 -7.86 -1.54 -5.96
C LEU A 99 -6.90 -2.73 -5.91
N LEU A 100 -7.24 -3.81 -5.19
CA LEU A 100 -6.44 -5.03 -5.22
C LEU A 100 -6.40 -5.62 -6.64
N TYR A 101 -7.54 -5.69 -7.31
CA TYR A 101 -7.64 -6.23 -8.66
C TYR A 101 -6.77 -5.45 -9.65
N PHE A 102 -6.85 -4.12 -9.65
CA PHE A 102 -6.01 -3.28 -10.50
C PHE A 102 -4.52 -3.38 -10.13
N THR A 103 -4.19 -3.47 -8.83
CA THR A 103 -2.80 -3.64 -8.39
C THR A 103 -2.21 -4.95 -8.88
N TYR A 104 -2.91 -6.08 -8.70
CA TYR A 104 -2.48 -7.37 -9.24
C TYR A 104 -2.47 -7.40 -10.77
N GLY A 105 -3.44 -6.72 -11.40
CA GLY A 105 -3.47 -6.52 -12.85
C GLY A 105 -2.22 -5.82 -13.37
N SER A 106 -1.75 -4.78 -12.69
CA SER A 106 -0.49 -4.11 -13.02
C SER A 106 0.71 -5.03 -12.92
N PHE A 107 0.81 -5.84 -11.85
CA PHE A 107 1.87 -6.85 -11.72
C PHE A 107 1.83 -7.89 -12.85
N ALA A 108 0.63 -8.35 -13.23
CA ALA A 108 0.45 -9.28 -14.34
C ALA A 108 0.87 -8.66 -15.68
N LEU A 109 0.57 -7.38 -15.92
CA LEU A 109 0.94 -6.66 -17.14
C LEU A 109 2.46 -6.45 -17.28
N ILE A 110 3.18 -6.31 -16.16
CA ILE A 110 4.65 -6.22 -16.16
C ILE A 110 5.34 -7.58 -16.02
N GLY A 111 4.59 -8.68 -15.97
CA GLY A 111 5.12 -10.04 -15.88
C GLY A 111 5.82 -10.36 -14.55
N VAL A 112 5.46 -9.70 -13.47
CA VAL A 112 6.06 -9.90 -12.14
C VAL A 112 5.08 -10.64 -11.24
N ASP A 113 5.52 -11.73 -10.62
CA ASP A 113 4.82 -12.38 -9.53
C ASP A 113 5.10 -11.61 -8.22
N PRO A 114 4.09 -10.95 -7.62
CA PRO A 114 4.30 -10.12 -6.44
C PRO A 114 4.43 -10.91 -5.14
N GLN A 115 4.08 -12.21 -5.09
CA GLN A 115 4.02 -12.94 -3.82
C GLN A 115 5.38 -12.97 -3.08
N PRO A 116 6.51 -13.35 -3.71
CA PRO A 116 7.80 -13.37 -3.01
C PRO A 116 8.30 -11.97 -2.62
N ILE A 117 7.94 -10.95 -3.42
CA ILE A 117 8.26 -9.54 -3.15
C ILE A 117 7.47 -9.05 -1.93
N PHE A 118 6.20 -9.43 -1.81
CA PHE A 118 5.36 -9.09 -0.67
C PHE A 118 5.92 -9.68 0.63
N GLU A 119 6.47 -10.90 0.60
CA GLU A 119 7.11 -11.53 1.77
C GLU A 119 8.37 -10.78 2.23
N VAL A 120 9.15 -10.27 1.27
CA VAL A 120 10.30 -9.39 1.55
C VAL A 120 9.83 -8.10 2.24
N VAL A 121 8.82 -7.44 1.68
CA VAL A 121 8.25 -6.21 2.25
C VAL A 121 7.62 -6.46 3.62
N HIS A 122 6.93 -7.58 3.81
CA HIS A 122 6.36 -7.97 5.10
C HIS A 122 7.46 -8.10 6.16
N ARG A 123 8.54 -8.82 5.86
CA ARG A 123 9.68 -8.95 6.78
C ARG A 123 10.29 -7.59 7.13
N ALA A 124 10.46 -6.73 6.13
CA ALA A 124 10.95 -5.38 6.32
C ALA A 124 10.03 -4.55 7.24
N ASN A 125 8.72 -4.65 7.03
CA ASN A 125 7.71 -3.99 7.86
C ASN A 125 7.72 -4.48 9.31
N MET A 126 7.86 -5.79 9.53
CA MET A 126 7.98 -6.35 10.88
C MET A 126 9.25 -5.88 11.61
N GLY A 127 10.31 -5.55 10.87
CA GLY A 127 11.55 -4.97 11.41
C GLY A 127 11.41 -3.53 11.93
N LYS A 128 10.23 -2.89 11.82
CA LYS A 128 10.00 -1.50 12.26
C LYS A 128 9.83 -1.34 13.78
N LEU A 129 9.93 -2.43 14.56
CA LEU A 129 9.97 -2.34 16.02
C LEU A 129 11.24 -1.63 16.47
N PHE A 130 11.12 -0.70 17.41
CA PHE A 130 12.27 -0.05 18.01
C PHE A 130 13.00 -1.00 18.98
N PRO A 131 14.22 -0.67 19.44
CA PRO A 131 15.00 -1.53 20.33
C PRO A 131 14.30 -1.94 21.64
N ASP A 132 13.28 -1.20 22.06
CA ASP A 132 12.42 -1.51 23.21
C ASP A 132 11.26 -2.48 22.87
N GLY A 133 11.21 -2.96 21.63
CA GLY A 133 10.16 -3.84 21.12
C GLY A 133 8.83 -3.13 20.85
N LYS A 134 8.80 -1.78 20.79
CA LYS A 134 7.57 -1.01 20.61
C LYS A 134 7.53 -0.26 19.28
N PRO A 135 6.34 -0.07 18.68
CA PRO A 135 6.17 0.78 17.52
C PRO A 135 6.21 2.27 17.90
N ARG A 136 6.53 3.12 16.92
CA ARG A 136 6.39 4.58 17.01
C ARG A 136 5.64 5.08 15.77
N TYR A 137 4.92 6.19 15.91
CA TYR A 137 4.02 6.69 14.88
C TYR A 137 4.31 8.14 14.57
N HIS A 138 4.18 8.52 13.30
CA HIS A 138 4.17 9.92 12.91
C HIS A 138 2.97 10.62 13.55
N PRO A 139 3.14 11.81 14.16
CA PRO A 139 2.08 12.47 14.93
C PRO A 139 0.86 12.85 14.09
N GLU A 140 1.04 13.18 12.81
CA GLU A 140 -0.05 13.61 11.92
C GLU A 140 -0.63 12.48 11.09
N THR A 141 0.21 11.74 10.34
CA THR A 141 -0.25 10.69 9.42
C THR A 141 -0.50 9.34 10.08
N HIS A 142 -0.13 9.18 11.37
CA HIS A 142 -0.14 7.90 12.09
C HIS A 142 0.66 6.76 11.43
N LYS A 143 1.54 7.08 10.46
CA LYS A 143 2.41 6.11 9.79
C LYS A 143 3.44 5.55 10.77
N VAL A 144 3.65 4.24 10.75
CA VAL A 144 4.67 3.57 11.57
C VAL A 144 6.07 4.05 11.15
N GLN A 145 6.83 4.56 12.13
CA GLN A 145 8.20 5.04 11.96
C GLN A 145 9.20 3.88 11.96
N LYS A 146 10.40 4.15 11.44
CA LYS A 146 11.51 3.20 11.32
C LYS A 146 12.59 3.55 12.37
N PRO A 147 13.22 2.57 13.05
CA PRO A 147 14.41 2.83 13.86
C PRO A 147 15.63 3.14 13.00
N ASP A 148 16.68 3.73 13.59
CA ASP A 148 17.86 4.21 12.86
C ASP A 148 18.60 3.11 12.08
N ASN A 149 18.67 1.89 12.63
CA ASN A 149 19.31 0.74 11.99
C ASN A 149 18.43 0.04 10.94
N TRP A 150 17.17 0.44 10.78
CA TRP A 150 16.20 -0.28 9.94
C TRP A 150 16.67 -0.44 8.50
N ALA A 151 17.23 0.62 7.90
CA ALA A 151 17.66 0.57 6.51
C ALA A 151 18.84 -0.39 6.31
N ALA A 152 19.75 -0.48 7.28
CA ALA A 152 20.88 -1.41 7.21
C ALA A 152 20.41 -2.87 7.33
N ASP A 153 19.44 -3.12 8.21
CA ASP A 153 19.07 -4.48 8.60
C ASP A 153 17.89 -5.06 7.81
N PHE A 154 16.98 -4.20 7.35
CA PHE A 154 15.66 -4.59 6.87
C PHE A 154 15.23 -3.93 5.55
N ALA A 155 16.02 -3.03 4.96
CA ALA A 155 15.68 -2.41 3.68
C ALA A 155 15.30 -3.47 2.63
N PRO A 156 14.08 -3.42 2.05
CA PRO A 156 13.61 -4.47 1.15
C PRO A 156 14.23 -4.37 -0.24
N GLU A 157 14.67 -3.19 -0.68
CA GLU A 157 15.06 -2.88 -2.06
C GLU A 157 16.14 -3.81 -2.63
N PRO A 158 17.23 -4.16 -1.91
CA PRO A 158 18.22 -5.11 -2.40
C PRO A 158 17.64 -6.52 -2.63
N LEU A 159 16.71 -6.95 -1.78
CA LEU A 159 16.05 -8.26 -1.89
C LEU A 159 15.00 -8.28 -2.99
N ILE A 160 14.26 -7.18 -3.17
CA ILE A 160 13.35 -6.99 -4.31
C ILE A 160 14.13 -7.09 -5.62
N LYS A 161 15.26 -6.38 -5.74
CA LYS A 161 16.11 -6.45 -6.93
C LYS A 161 16.53 -7.88 -7.23
N ARG A 162 17.04 -8.60 -6.22
CA ARG A 162 17.47 -10.00 -6.38
C ARG A 162 16.32 -10.89 -6.85
N GLU A 163 15.12 -10.71 -6.32
CA GLU A 163 13.94 -11.47 -6.71
C GLU A 163 13.50 -11.16 -8.13
N LEU A 164 13.51 -9.88 -8.54
CA LEU A 164 13.21 -9.49 -9.92
C LEU A 164 14.22 -10.11 -10.91
N GLU A 165 15.52 -10.09 -10.60
CA GLU A 165 16.53 -10.75 -11.45
C GLU A 165 16.31 -12.26 -11.54
N ARG A 166 15.85 -12.91 -10.47
CA ARG A 166 15.47 -14.33 -10.48
C ARG A 166 14.26 -14.58 -11.39
N GLN A 167 13.24 -13.72 -11.36
CA GLN A 167 12.05 -13.88 -12.20
C GLN A 167 12.36 -13.63 -13.69
N LYS A 168 13.20 -12.64 -14.00
CA LYS A 168 13.67 -12.35 -15.38
C LYS A 168 14.48 -13.49 -16.00
N ALA A 169 15.11 -14.33 -15.19
CA ALA A 169 15.94 -15.44 -15.64
C ALA A 169 15.16 -16.74 -15.95
N LYS A 170 13.84 -16.74 -15.80
CA LYS A 170 12.95 -17.85 -16.16
C LYS A 170 12.46 -17.72 -17.59
#